data_AF-A0A147K8A4-F1
#
_entry.id   AF-A0A147K8A4-F1
#
_cell.length_a   1.000
_cell.length_b   1.000
_cell.length_c   1.000
_cell.angle_alpha   90.00
_cell.angle_beta   90.00
_cell.angle_gamma   90.00
#
_symmetry.space_group_name_H-M   'P 1'
#
loop_
_entity.id
_entity.type
_entity.pdbx_description
1 polymer ?
#
loop_
_entity_poly.entity_id
_entity_poly.type
_entity_poly.pdbx_seq_one_letter_code
_entity_poly.pdbx_strand_id
1 'polypeptide(L)' 'MSGIMTLGIIAASGIALATTINYAIKAYHNFLNQNKGLDQQTRLVTCPNCGSENKRQKHGQSCQRCYQPF' A
#
# COMPACT_ATOMS: atom_id res chain seq x y z
N MET A 1 -7.24 -31.42 -35.13
CA MET A 1 -6.60 -30.46 -34.19
C MET A 1 -5.84 -31.28 -33.16
N SER A 2 -4.50 -31.26 -33.19
CA SER A 2 -3.67 -32.22 -32.46
C SER A 2 -3.61 -31.89 -30.96
N GLY A 3 -3.50 -32.92 -30.10
CA GLY A 3 -3.47 -32.77 -28.64
C GLY A 3 -2.35 -31.87 -28.10
N ILE A 4 -1.31 -31.61 -28.91
CA ILE A 4 -0.23 -30.66 -28.62
C ILE A 4 -0.78 -29.23 -28.52
N MET A 5 -1.73 -28.87 -29.39
CA MET A 5 -2.35 -27.54 -29.39
C MET A 5 -3.18 -27.33 -28.11
N THR A 6 -3.91 -28.36 -27.67
CA THR A 6 -4.70 -28.32 -26.44
C THR A 6 -3.83 -28.17 -25.19
N LEU A 7 -2.71 -28.91 -25.13
CA LEU A 7 -1.73 -28.80 -24.03
C LEU A 7 -1.10 -27.40 -23.99
N GLY A 8 -0.79 -26.81 -25.15
CA GLY A 8 -0.28 -25.45 -25.23
C GLY A 8 -1.25 -24.41 -24.68
N ILE A 9 -2.54 -24.55 -24.96
CA ILE A 9 -3.60 -23.65 -24.45
C ILE A 9 -3.73 -23.78 -22.91
N ILE A 10 -3.70 -25.00 -22.38
CA ILE A 10 -3.79 -25.25 -20.93
C ILE A 10 -2.56 -24.66 -20.21
N ALA A 11 -1.35 -24.86 -20.76
CA ALA A 11 -0.14 -24.30 -20.18
C ALA A 11 -0.15 -22.77 -20.19
N ALA A 12 -0.51 -22.15 -21.31
CA ALA A 12 -0.56 -20.70 -21.45
C ALA A 12 -1.59 -20.06 -20.51
N SER A 13 -2.79 -20.65 -20.41
CA SER A 13 -3.84 -20.18 -19.49
C SER A 13 -3.44 -20.35 -18.02
N GLY A 14 -2.78 -21.47 -17.67
CA GLY A 14 -2.24 -21.68 -16.32
C GLY A 14 -1.21 -20.63 -15.91
N ILE A 15 -0.28 -20.29 -16.81
CA ILE A 15 0.74 -19.26 -16.56
C ILE A 15 0.10 -17.87 -16.43
N ALA A 16 -0.87 -17.54 -17.30
CA ALA A 16 -1.59 -16.28 -17.24
C ALA A 16 -2.32 -16.09 -15.90
N LEU A 17 -2.97 -17.14 -15.39
CA LEU A 17 -3.63 -17.10 -14.09
C LEU A 17 -2.62 -16.92 -12.93
N ALA A 18 -1.55 -17.71 -12.93
CA ALA A 18 -0.53 -17.65 -11.88
C ALA A 18 0.17 -16.27 -11.82
N THR A 19 0.44 -15.67 -12.98
CA THR A 19 1.03 -14.33 -13.06
C THR A 19 0.06 -13.27 -12.57
N THR A 20 -1.20 -13.33 -13.01
CA THR A 20 -2.25 -12.38 -12.58
C THR A 20 -2.42 -12.36 -11.06
N ILE A 21 -2.48 -13.54 -10.42
CA ILE A 21 -2.61 -13.66 -8.97
C ILE A 21 -1.39 -13.04 -8.26
N ASN A 22 -0.17 -13.33 -8.73
CA ASN A 22 1.05 -12.76 -8.16
C ASN A 22 1.09 -11.23 -8.27
N TYR A 23 0.69 -10.67 -9.41
CA TYR A 23 0.61 -9.22 -9.59
C TYR A 23 -0.50 -8.60 -8.73
N ALA A 24 -1.66 -9.26 -8.60
CA ALA A 24 -2.74 -8.80 -7.74
C ALA A 24 -2.32 -8.75 -6.27
N ILE A 25 -1.61 -9.78 -5.77
CA ILE A 25 -1.08 -9.82 -4.40
C ILE A 25 -0.06 -8.68 -4.19
N LYS A 26 0.87 -8.49 -5.13
CA LYS A 26 1.84 -7.38 -5.07
C LYS A 26 1.16 -6.02 -5.10
N ALA A 27 0.16 -5.84 -5.96
CA ALA A 27 -0.62 -4.60 -6.03
C ALA A 27 -1.38 -4.35 -4.72
N TYR A 28 -1.97 -5.38 -4.12
CA TYR A 28 -2.63 -5.30 -2.83
C TYR A 28 -1.66 -4.92 -1.70
N HIS A 29 -0.49 -5.57 -1.62
CA HIS A 29 0.53 -5.18 -0.64
C HIS A 29 1.06 -3.77 -0.87
N ASN A 30 1.22 -3.34 -2.11
CA ASN A 30 1.64 -1.98 -2.42
C ASN A 30 0.55 -0.96 -2.06
N PHE A 31 -0.71 -1.26 -2.38
CA PHE A 31 -1.88 -0.50 -1.94
C PHE A 31 -1.87 -0.38 -0.43
N LEU A 32 -1.77 -1.49 0.31
CA LEU A 32 -1.70 -1.47 1.77
C LEU A 32 -0.47 -0.70 2.28
N ASN A 33 0.70 -0.80 1.66
CA ASN A 33 1.87 -0.06 2.12
C ASN A 33 1.75 1.45 1.87
N GLN A 34 1.19 1.86 0.74
CA GLN A 34 0.91 3.26 0.43
C GLN A 34 -0.26 3.81 1.26
N ASN A 35 -1.18 2.92 1.64
CA ASN A 35 -2.42 3.23 2.34
C ASN A 35 -2.38 2.76 3.81
N LYS A 36 -1.21 2.43 4.34
CA LYS A 36 -0.98 2.11 5.76
C LYS A 36 -1.20 3.32 6.68
N GLY A 37 -1.68 4.43 6.13
CA GLY A 37 -2.26 5.56 6.83
C GLY A 37 -3.68 5.93 6.36
N LEU A 38 -4.42 5.18 5.56
CA LEU A 38 -5.74 5.67 5.10
C LEU A 38 -6.83 5.71 6.18
N ASP A 39 -6.51 5.30 7.41
CA ASP A 39 -7.25 5.65 8.62
C ASP A 39 -6.59 6.81 9.41
N GLN A 40 -6.11 7.84 8.69
CA GLN A 40 -5.78 9.14 9.28
C GLN A 40 -7.00 10.09 9.21
N GLN A 41 -8.19 9.66 9.65
CA GLN A 41 -9.36 10.57 9.73
C GLN A 41 -9.13 11.76 10.68
N THR A 42 -8.12 11.68 11.54
CA THR A 42 -7.67 12.81 12.34
C THR A 42 -6.74 13.70 11.50
N ARG A 43 -7.32 14.77 10.94
CA ARG A 43 -6.56 15.89 10.31
C ARG A 43 -5.52 16.49 11.27
N LEU A 44 -5.68 16.26 12.56
CA LEU A 44 -4.87 16.79 13.66
C LEU A 44 -4.20 15.64 14.43
N VAL A 45 -2.93 15.82 14.78
CA VAL A 45 -2.15 14.93 15.63
C VAL A 45 -1.61 15.75 16.79
N THR A 46 -1.79 15.23 18.00
CA THR A 46 -1.28 15.83 19.22
C THR A 46 0.21 15.55 19.37
N CYS A 47 1.02 16.59 19.56
CA CYS A 47 2.45 16.44 19.84
C CYS A 47 2.65 15.77 21.21
N PRO A 48 3.44 14.68 21.31
CA PRO A 48 3.66 13.98 22.59
C PRO A 48 4.47 14.82 23.59
N ASN A 49 5.24 15.81 23.11
CA ASN A 49 6.10 16.62 23.97
C ASN A 49 5.35 17.83 24.58
N CYS A 50 4.52 18.51 23.80
CA CYS A 50 3.86 19.75 24.24
C CYS A 50 2.33 19.73 24.19
N GLY A 51 1.72 18.63 23.76
CA GLY A 51 0.26 18.52 23.66
C GLY A 51 -0.38 19.39 22.57
N SER A 52 0.39 20.10 21.74
CA SER A 52 -0.17 20.95 20.69
C SER A 52 -0.75 20.13 19.55
N GLU A 53 -1.90 20.54 19.03
CA GLU A 53 -2.48 19.97 17.82
C GLU A 53 -1.73 20.45 16.58
N ASN A 54 -1.20 19.51 15.80
CA ASN A 54 -0.49 19.77 14.55
C ASN A 54 -1.25 19.15 13.39
N LYS A 55 -1.25 19.79 12.22
CA LYS A 55 -1.79 19.17 11.01
C LYS A 55 -0.97 17.93 10.66
N ARG A 56 -1.65 16.81 10.40
CA ARG A 56 -0.96 15.56 10.06
C ARG A 56 -0.21 15.71 8.73
N GLN A 57 1.06 15.35 8.74
CA GLN A 57 1.93 15.45 7.57
C GLN A 57 2.09 14.07 6.92
N LYS A 58 2.15 14.04 5.59
CA LYS A 58 2.22 12.79 4.81
C LYS A 58 3.56 12.04 5.01
N HIS A 59 4.63 12.76 5.35
CA HIS A 59 5.99 12.22 5.51
C HIS A 59 6.69 12.92 6.68
N GLY A 60 6.89 12.18 7.78
CA GLY A 60 7.45 12.72 9.04
C GLY A 60 6.50 13.72 9.69
N GLN A 61 6.29 13.65 11.01
CA GLN A 61 5.50 14.64 11.72
C GLN A 61 6.45 15.65 12.34
N SER A 62 6.23 16.94 12.12
CA SER A 62 6.94 18.01 12.82
C SER A 62 5.97 18.83 13.66
N CYS A 63 6.38 19.15 14.88
CA CYS A 63 5.63 20.02 15.76
C CYS A 63 5.93 21.49 15.44
N GLN A 64 4.92 22.28 15.10
CA GLN A 64 5.09 23.72 14.85
C GLN A 64 5.46 24.52 16.11
N ARG A 65 5.16 23.98 17.31
CA ARG A 65 5.45 24.63 18.58
C ARG A 65 6.83 24.27 19.13
N CYS A 66 7.22 22.99 19.02
CA CYS A 66 8.53 22.52 19.48
C CYS A 66 9.63 22.65 18.42
N TYR A 67 9.26 22.85 17.15
CA TYR A 67 10.17 22.77 16.00
C TYR A 67 10.98 21.46 15.96
N GLN A 68 10.39 20.38 16.45
CA GLN A 68 11.01 19.05 16.57
C GLN A 68 10.20 18.00 15.81
N PRO A 69 10.87 17.00 15.20
CA PRO A 69 10.21 15.87 14.57
C PRO A 69 9.69 14.88 15.64
N PHE A 70 8.58 14.21 15.35
CA PHE A 70 8.00 13.12 16.15
C PHE A 70 7.19 12.14 15.31
#